data_AF-A0A967BQ37-F1
#
_entry.id   AF-A0A967BQ37-F1
#
_cell.length_a   1.000
_cell.length_b   1.000
_cell.length_c   1.000
_cell.angle_alpha   90.00
_cell.angle_beta   90.00
_cell.angle_gamma   90.00
#
_symmetry.space_group_name_H-M   'P 1'
#
loop_
_entity.id
_entity.type
_entity.pdbx_description
1 polymer ?
#
loop_
_entity_poly.entity_id
_entity_poly.type
_entity_poly.pdbx_seq_one_letter_code
_entity_poly.pdbx_strand_id
1 'polypeptide(L)'
;EKIPVLTDSIEIINNIKAEFLIDARMLKKFTTDWRSLSQFAIGLGPGFTVGKNCAAIVETMRGHNLGIVIWQGSASPNTGVPGKIGGESAKRVIKSPADGNIEWFVDFGDIVEQDQVLGKIGEIEIKSHIDGIIRGLISPKVNTTKGMKIADVDPRGKDVDYTAISDKARCVSRGVLEAIMIHLNR
;
A
#
# COMPACT_ATOMS: atom_id res chain seq x y z
N GLU A 1 1.46 22.69 6.21
CA GLU A 1 2.04 22.71 4.84
C GLU A 1 1.13 21.94 3.89
N LYS A 2 1.16 22.26 2.60
CA LYS A 2 0.43 21.49 1.56
C LYS A 2 1.44 20.62 0.82
N ILE A 3 1.16 19.33 0.68
CA ILE A 3 1.98 18.41 -0.11
C ILE A 3 1.49 18.48 -1.56
N PRO A 4 2.35 18.79 -2.54
CA PRO A 4 1.95 18.80 -3.95
C PRO A 4 1.61 17.39 -4.42
N VAL A 5 0.52 17.27 -5.18
CA VAL A 5 0.08 16.02 -5.80
C VAL A 5 0.06 16.22 -7.30
N LEU A 6 0.71 15.32 -8.03
CA LEU A 6 0.84 15.34 -9.47
C LEU A 6 0.52 13.93 -10.01
N THR A 7 -0.06 13.86 -11.20
CA THR A 7 -0.12 12.61 -11.96
C THR A 7 1.29 12.24 -12.38
N ASP A 8 1.71 10.99 -12.17
CA ASP A 8 3.08 10.57 -12.43
C ASP A 8 3.37 10.50 -13.93
N SER A 9 4.43 11.17 -14.36
CA SER A 9 5.05 10.97 -15.67
C SER A 9 6.57 10.96 -15.52
N ILE A 10 7.26 10.20 -16.38
CA ILE A 10 8.73 10.16 -16.37
C ILE A 10 9.31 11.56 -16.57
N GLU A 11 8.69 12.35 -17.44
CA GLU A 11 9.09 13.74 -17.72
C GLU A 11 9.01 14.62 -16.46
N ILE A 12 7.90 14.53 -15.70
CA ILE A 12 7.74 15.28 -14.44
C ILE A 12 8.83 14.87 -13.44
N ILE A 13 9.05 13.58 -13.26
CA ILE A 13 10.06 13.06 -12.33
C ILE A 13 11.45 13.58 -12.73
N ASN A 14 11.78 13.54 -14.02
CA ASN A 14 13.07 13.99 -14.53
C ASN A 14 13.26 15.51 -14.35
N ASN A 15 12.18 16.29 -14.51
CA ASN A 15 12.20 17.74 -14.34
C ASN A 15 12.34 18.17 -12.86
N ILE A 16 11.80 17.38 -11.93
CA ILE A 16 11.93 17.66 -10.49
C ILE A 16 13.40 17.54 -10.03
N LYS A 17 14.22 16.74 -10.71
CA LYS A 17 15.61 16.45 -10.32
C LYS A 17 15.71 16.07 -8.84
N ALA A 18 14.85 15.16 -8.42
CA ALA A 18 14.75 14.77 -7.01
C ALA A 18 16.07 14.18 -6.51
N GLU A 19 16.54 14.65 -5.35
CA GLU A 19 17.66 14.04 -4.63
C GLU A 19 17.27 12.61 -4.21
N PHE A 20 16.07 12.47 -3.63
CA PHE A 20 15.50 11.21 -3.19
C PHE A 20 14.26 10.85 -4.00
N LEU A 21 14.22 9.63 -4.53
CA LEU A 21 13.03 9.06 -5.16
C LEU A 21 12.61 7.82 -4.39
N ILE A 22 11.37 7.80 -3.91
CA ILE A 22 10.81 6.65 -3.19
C ILE A 22 9.73 6.02 -4.08
N ASP A 23 9.99 4.84 -4.62
CA ASP A 23 8.97 4.09 -5.36
C ASP A 23 8.09 3.29 -4.38
N ALA A 24 7.01 3.96 -3.95
CA ALA A 24 5.99 3.42 -3.07
C ALA A 24 4.79 2.80 -3.80
N ARG A 25 4.88 2.59 -5.13
CA ARG A 25 3.77 2.01 -5.92
C ARG A 25 3.52 0.54 -5.60
N MET A 26 4.54 -0.14 -5.04
CA MET A 26 4.45 -1.53 -4.58
C MET A 26 3.85 -2.49 -5.63
N LEU A 27 4.31 -2.35 -6.89
CA LEU A 27 3.81 -3.12 -8.03
C LEU A 27 4.12 -4.62 -7.96
N LYS A 28 5.00 -5.05 -7.02
CA LYS A 28 5.39 -6.45 -6.78
C LYS A 28 6.06 -7.15 -7.96
N LYS A 29 6.49 -6.38 -8.96
CA LYS A 29 7.17 -6.85 -10.17
C LYS A 29 8.36 -5.94 -10.45
N PHE A 30 9.31 -6.44 -11.24
CA PHE A 30 10.42 -5.60 -11.69
C PHE A 30 9.89 -4.39 -12.47
N THR A 31 10.45 -3.22 -12.20
CA THR A 31 10.09 -1.95 -12.85
C THR A 31 11.34 -1.30 -13.44
N THR A 32 11.11 -0.21 -14.19
CA THR A 32 12.12 0.68 -14.76
C THR A 32 13.23 1.02 -13.77
N ASP A 33 14.45 1.16 -14.28
CA ASP A 33 15.59 1.57 -13.47
C ASP A 33 15.47 3.05 -13.06
N TRP A 34 15.13 3.29 -11.79
CA TRP A 34 14.97 4.64 -11.24
C TRP A 34 16.30 5.34 -10.92
N ARG A 35 17.43 4.64 -11.00
CA ARG A 35 18.75 5.18 -10.64
C ARG A 35 19.22 6.27 -11.59
N SER A 36 18.67 6.32 -12.81
CA SER A 36 18.95 7.40 -13.76
C SER A 36 18.13 8.67 -13.50
N LEU A 37 17.10 8.60 -12.65
CA LEU A 37 16.11 9.66 -12.44
C LEU A 37 16.24 10.36 -11.08
N SER A 38 17.13 9.90 -10.22
CA SER A 38 17.40 10.50 -8.90
C SER A 38 18.81 10.14 -8.42
N GLN A 39 19.35 10.92 -7.48
CA GLN A 39 20.64 10.60 -6.87
C GLN A 39 20.54 9.36 -5.98
N PHE A 40 19.41 9.19 -5.28
CA PHE A 40 19.17 8.06 -4.42
C PHE A 40 17.73 7.53 -4.53
N ALA A 41 17.57 6.43 -5.27
CA ALA A 41 16.28 5.76 -5.45
C ALA A 41 16.08 4.64 -4.42
N ILE A 42 14.97 4.70 -3.67
CA ILE A 42 14.57 3.70 -2.69
C ILE A 42 13.34 2.95 -3.20
N GLY A 43 13.43 1.62 -3.30
CA GLY A 43 12.31 0.76 -3.64
C GLY A 43 11.62 0.20 -2.40
N LEU A 44 10.27 0.13 -2.41
CA LEU A 44 9.52 -0.49 -1.31
C LEU A 44 9.06 -1.90 -1.71
N GLY A 45 9.69 -2.93 -1.12
CA GLY A 45 9.23 -4.31 -1.18
C GLY A 45 9.51 -5.06 -2.50
N PRO A 46 8.71 -6.11 -2.80
CA PRO A 46 8.98 -7.03 -3.91
C PRO A 46 9.08 -6.33 -5.28
N GLY A 47 10.00 -6.81 -6.13
CA GLY A 47 10.25 -6.26 -7.46
C GLY A 47 11.48 -5.35 -7.57
N PHE A 48 12.09 -5.00 -6.44
CA PHE A 48 13.32 -4.22 -6.39
C PHE A 48 14.56 -5.10 -6.18
N THR A 49 15.67 -4.67 -6.78
CA THR A 49 17.00 -5.27 -6.62
C THR A 49 18.03 -4.15 -6.62
N VAL A 50 18.84 -4.09 -5.56
CA VAL A 50 19.88 -3.08 -5.40
C VAL A 50 20.89 -3.21 -6.53
N GLY A 51 21.27 -2.08 -7.13
CA GLY A 51 22.19 -2.05 -8.26
C GLY A 51 21.57 -2.45 -9.61
N LYS A 52 20.25 -2.73 -9.65
CA LYS A 52 19.51 -2.92 -10.91
C LYS A 52 18.46 -1.85 -11.15
N ASN A 53 17.62 -1.56 -10.16
CA ASN A 53 16.54 -0.57 -10.32
C ASN A 53 16.34 0.34 -9.10
N CYS A 54 17.22 0.25 -8.11
CA CYS A 54 17.24 1.10 -6.92
C CYS A 54 18.64 1.08 -6.27
N ALA A 55 18.89 2.05 -5.39
CA ALA A 55 20.09 2.16 -4.57
C ALA A 55 19.92 1.52 -3.19
N ALA A 56 18.69 1.50 -2.67
CA ALA A 56 18.32 0.80 -1.45
C ALA A 56 16.89 0.26 -1.55
N ILE A 57 16.57 -0.70 -0.69
CA ILE A 57 15.23 -1.28 -0.60
C ILE A 57 14.78 -1.22 0.85
N VAL A 58 13.51 -0.93 1.10
CA VAL A 58 12.89 -1.14 2.41
C VAL A 58 11.98 -2.36 2.35
N GLU A 59 12.21 -3.32 3.25
CA GLU A 59 11.39 -4.54 3.31
C GLU A 59 9.96 -4.22 3.75
N THR A 60 8.98 -4.79 3.05
CA THR A 60 7.54 -4.57 3.29
C THR A 60 6.80 -5.85 3.70
N MET A 61 7.45 -7.01 3.67
CA MET A 61 6.89 -8.25 4.17
C MET A 61 6.76 -8.19 5.69
N ARG A 62 5.58 -8.53 6.22
CA ARG A 62 5.39 -8.62 7.67
C ARG A 62 6.23 -9.77 8.22
N GLY A 63 6.96 -9.51 9.31
CA GLY A 63 7.88 -10.44 9.93
C GLY A 63 9.01 -9.70 10.62
N HIS A 64 10.04 -10.43 11.05
CA HIS A 64 11.20 -9.87 11.76
C HIS A 64 11.95 -8.78 10.97
N ASN A 65 11.89 -8.84 9.64
CA ASN A 65 12.63 -7.93 8.77
C ASN A 65 11.82 -6.72 8.29
N LEU A 66 10.57 -6.56 8.75
CA LEU A 66 9.71 -5.48 8.28
C LEU A 66 10.34 -4.10 8.56
N GLY A 67 10.50 -3.29 7.50
CA GLY A 67 11.08 -1.94 7.59
C GLY A 67 12.60 -1.90 7.57
N ILE A 68 13.30 -3.04 7.55
CA ILE A 68 14.76 -3.06 7.43
C ILE A 68 15.19 -2.53 6.05
N VAL A 69 16.27 -1.75 6.05
CA VAL A 69 16.93 -1.29 4.82
C VAL A 69 17.88 -2.37 4.29
N ILE A 70 17.63 -2.80 3.06
CA ILE A 70 18.44 -3.76 2.33
C ILE A 70 19.37 -2.99 1.39
N TRP A 71 20.67 -3.14 1.60
CA TRP A 71 21.73 -2.47 0.85
C TRP A 71 22.37 -3.35 -0.24
N GLN A 72 22.01 -4.63 -0.29
CA GLN A 72 22.47 -5.57 -1.31
C GLN A 72 21.42 -6.67 -1.54
N GLY A 73 21.25 -7.09 -2.80
CA GLY A 73 20.31 -8.14 -3.18
C GLY A 73 18.91 -7.61 -3.49
N SER A 74 17.89 -8.41 -3.19
CA SER A 74 16.50 -8.17 -3.57
C SER A 74 15.57 -8.24 -2.35
N ALA A 75 14.42 -7.56 -2.44
CA ALA A 75 13.37 -7.70 -1.44
C ALA A 75 12.82 -9.14 -1.39
N SER A 76 12.17 -9.50 -0.28
CA SER A 76 11.40 -10.76 -0.21
C SER A 76 10.35 -10.83 -1.33
N PRO A 77 10.11 -12.02 -1.91
CA PRO A 77 9.13 -12.17 -2.98
C PRO A 77 7.69 -11.94 -2.48
N ASN A 78 6.81 -11.50 -3.39
CA ASN A 78 5.39 -11.33 -3.07
C ASN A 78 4.72 -12.70 -2.86
N THR A 79 4.22 -12.95 -1.65
CA THR A 79 3.52 -14.20 -1.30
C THR A 79 2.09 -14.28 -1.83
N GLY A 80 1.50 -13.15 -2.25
CA GLY A 80 0.08 -13.07 -2.63
C GLY A 80 -0.91 -13.12 -1.46
N VAL A 81 -0.44 -13.43 -0.25
CA VAL A 81 -1.26 -13.54 0.96
C VAL A 81 -1.19 -12.24 1.77
N PRO A 82 -2.33 -11.60 2.11
CA PRO A 82 -2.32 -10.44 2.99
C PRO A 82 -1.81 -10.83 4.39
N GLY A 83 -1.07 -9.91 5.03
CA GLY A 83 -0.63 -10.11 6.41
C GLY A 83 -1.82 -10.22 7.38
N LYS A 84 -1.66 -11.07 8.40
CA LYS A 84 -2.65 -11.24 9.48
C LYS A 84 -2.77 -9.97 10.33
N ILE A 85 -4.00 -9.60 10.66
CA ILE A 85 -4.37 -8.53 11.60
C ILE A 85 -5.51 -9.09 12.45
N GLY A 86 -5.38 -9.06 13.79
CA GLY A 86 -6.43 -9.58 14.68
C GLY A 86 -6.84 -11.03 14.41
N GLY A 87 -5.92 -11.87 13.92
CA GLY A 87 -6.19 -13.27 13.56
C GLY A 87 -6.62 -13.49 12.10
N GLU A 88 -7.11 -12.47 11.41
CA GLU A 88 -7.62 -12.57 10.03
C GLU A 88 -6.63 -12.06 8.98
N SER A 89 -6.57 -12.76 7.83
CA SER A 89 -5.66 -12.41 6.72
C SER A 89 -6.40 -12.00 5.46
N ALA A 90 -7.02 -12.94 4.75
CA ALA A 90 -7.64 -12.70 3.46
C ALA A 90 -9.05 -12.12 3.59
N LYS A 91 -9.82 -12.56 4.60
CA LYS A 91 -11.22 -12.18 4.78
C LYS A 91 -11.42 -10.69 5.01
N ARG A 92 -10.43 -10.03 5.63
CA ARG A 92 -10.44 -8.57 5.85
C ARG A 92 -10.41 -7.76 4.56
N VAL A 93 -9.94 -8.34 3.45
CA VAL A 93 -9.78 -7.65 2.18
C VAL A 93 -10.97 -7.97 1.29
N ILE A 94 -11.78 -6.97 1.00
CA ILE A 94 -12.94 -7.11 0.13
C ILE A 94 -12.52 -6.82 -1.31
N LYS A 95 -12.91 -7.72 -2.21
CA LYS A 95 -12.63 -7.63 -3.63
C LYS A 95 -13.90 -7.34 -4.42
N SER A 96 -13.76 -6.60 -5.51
CA SER A 96 -14.87 -6.24 -6.35
C SER A 96 -15.56 -7.48 -6.92
N PRO A 97 -16.88 -7.63 -6.77
CA PRO A 97 -17.61 -8.75 -7.34
C PRO A 97 -17.82 -8.64 -8.86
N ALA A 98 -17.72 -7.42 -9.41
CA ALA A 98 -17.97 -7.12 -10.82
C ALA A 98 -17.13 -5.92 -11.31
N ASP A 99 -17.20 -5.65 -12.61
CA ASP A 99 -16.67 -4.42 -13.20
C ASP A 99 -17.70 -3.30 -13.04
N GLY A 100 -17.25 -2.07 -12.78
CA GLY A 100 -18.13 -0.90 -12.74
C GLY A 100 -17.82 0.09 -11.62
N ASN A 101 -18.70 1.08 -11.50
CA ASN A 101 -18.62 2.11 -10.46
C ASN A 101 -19.23 1.61 -9.16
N ILE A 102 -18.57 1.90 -8.04
CA ILE A 102 -19.06 1.54 -6.71
C ILE A 102 -19.88 2.67 -6.12
N GLU A 103 -20.99 2.29 -5.50
CA GLU A 103 -21.77 3.11 -4.58
C GLU A 103 -21.61 2.54 -3.17
N TRP A 104 -21.05 3.32 -2.24
CA TRP A 104 -20.88 2.91 -0.84
C TRP A 104 -22.08 3.36 0.01
N PHE A 105 -22.47 2.52 0.96
CA PHE A 105 -23.47 2.80 2.01
C PHE A 105 -22.86 2.97 3.40
N VAL A 106 -21.52 2.82 3.49
CA VAL A 106 -20.73 2.97 4.70
C VAL A 106 -19.58 3.94 4.45
N ASP A 107 -19.09 4.53 5.51
CA ASP A 107 -17.95 5.45 5.51
C ASP A 107 -16.71 4.86 6.16
N PHE A 108 -15.58 5.51 5.91
CA PHE A 108 -14.32 5.18 6.57
C PHE A 108 -14.43 5.39 8.08
N GLY A 109 -14.17 4.34 8.86
CA GLY A 109 -14.33 4.34 10.32
C GLY A 109 -15.63 3.73 10.83
N ASP A 110 -16.56 3.35 9.96
CA ASP A 110 -17.79 2.70 10.38
C ASP A 110 -17.52 1.30 10.94
N ILE A 111 -18.28 0.94 11.98
CA ILE A 111 -18.35 -0.43 12.49
C ILE A 111 -19.34 -1.22 11.64
N VAL A 112 -18.94 -2.40 11.20
CA VAL A 112 -19.73 -3.28 10.34
C VAL A 112 -19.77 -4.70 10.88
N GLU A 113 -20.87 -5.38 10.61
CA GLU A 113 -21.07 -6.80 10.93
C GLU A 113 -20.81 -7.68 9.70
N GLN A 114 -20.48 -8.95 9.93
CA GLN A 114 -20.40 -9.95 8.89
C GLN A 114 -21.72 -10.00 8.10
N ASP A 115 -21.61 -10.15 6.78
CA ASP A 115 -22.73 -10.18 5.83
C ASP A 115 -23.51 -8.86 5.68
N GLN A 116 -23.15 -7.81 6.41
CA GLN A 116 -23.67 -6.45 6.19
C GLN A 116 -23.34 -5.96 4.77
N VAL A 117 -24.34 -5.39 4.10
CA VAL A 117 -24.17 -4.73 2.80
C VAL A 117 -23.44 -3.40 3.00
N LEU A 118 -22.26 -3.30 2.41
CA LEU A 118 -21.39 -2.12 2.47
C LEU A 118 -21.63 -1.15 1.32
N GLY A 119 -22.14 -1.66 0.20
CA GLY A 119 -22.32 -0.92 -1.04
C GLY A 119 -22.74 -1.83 -2.18
N LYS A 120 -22.72 -1.30 -3.41
CA LYS A 120 -23.07 -2.06 -4.62
C LYS A 120 -22.30 -1.62 -5.86
N ILE A 121 -22.28 -2.50 -6.86
CA ILE A 121 -21.88 -2.21 -8.25
C ILE A 121 -23.04 -2.61 -9.15
N GLY A 122 -23.72 -1.62 -9.74
CA GLY A 122 -25.00 -1.87 -10.40
C GLY A 122 -26.00 -2.44 -9.38
N GLU A 123 -26.46 -3.67 -9.63
CA GLU A 123 -27.38 -4.40 -8.74
C GLU A 123 -26.68 -5.41 -7.82
N ILE A 124 -25.36 -5.53 -7.88
CA ILE A 124 -24.60 -6.54 -7.14
C ILE A 124 -24.13 -5.94 -5.81
N GLU A 125 -24.61 -6.52 -4.70
CA GLU A 125 -24.21 -6.13 -3.35
C GLU A 125 -22.75 -6.50 -3.04
N ILE A 126 -22.09 -5.62 -2.29
CA ILE A 126 -20.78 -5.82 -1.69
C ILE A 126 -21.00 -6.04 -0.19
N LYS A 127 -20.58 -7.19 0.33
CA LYS A 127 -20.79 -7.57 1.74
C LYS A 127 -19.49 -7.66 2.51
N SER A 128 -19.54 -7.36 3.81
CA SER A 128 -18.44 -7.68 4.71
C SER A 128 -18.34 -9.19 4.92
N HIS A 129 -17.12 -9.71 5.01
CA HIS A 129 -16.87 -11.13 5.32
C HIS A 129 -16.61 -11.37 6.81
N ILE A 130 -16.48 -10.31 7.61
CA ILE A 130 -16.14 -10.34 9.03
C ILE A 130 -16.74 -9.13 9.74
N ASP A 131 -16.87 -9.21 11.06
CA ASP A 131 -17.11 -8.05 11.90
C ASP A 131 -15.86 -7.17 11.96
N GLY A 132 -16.02 -5.86 12.12
CA GLY A 132 -14.88 -4.97 12.36
C GLY A 132 -15.15 -3.51 12.05
N ILE A 133 -14.07 -2.77 11.78
CA ILE A 133 -14.11 -1.35 11.42
C ILE A 133 -13.59 -1.13 10.00
N ILE A 134 -14.25 -0.27 9.23
CA ILE A 134 -13.83 0.08 7.87
C ILE A 134 -12.53 0.89 7.91
N ARG A 135 -11.46 0.33 7.34
CA ARG A 135 -10.12 0.93 7.28
C ARG A 135 -9.63 1.23 5.87
N GLY A 136 -10.43 0.94 4.86
CA GLY A 136 -10.13 1.28 3.49
C GLY A 136 -11.35 1.16 2.63
N LEU A 137 -11.58 2.17 1.80
CA LEU A 137 -12.60 2.20 0.75
C LEU A 137 -11.94 2.80 -0.49
N ILE A 138 -12.11 2.15 -1.64
CA ILE A 138 -11.71 2.73 -2.92
C ILE A 138 -12.62 3.92 -3.21
N SER A 139 -12.06 4.94 -3.85
CA SER A 139 -12.84 6.11 -4.27
C SER A 139 -13.95 5.69 -5.24
N PRO A 140 -15.21 6.14 -5.05
CA PRO A 140 -16.30 5.91 -6.00
C PRO A 140 -16.03 6.41 -7.42
N LYS A 141 -15.03 7.29 -7.60
CA LYS A 141 -14.61 7.82 -8.90
C LYS A 141 -13.76 6.84 -9.71
N VAL A 142 -13.31 5.74 -9.11
CA VAL A 142 -12.49 4.72 -9.78
C VAL A 142 -13.42 3.66 -10.37
N ASN A 143 -13.31 3.43 -11.68
CA ASN A 143 -13.96 2.29 -12.31
C ASN A 143 -13.24 1.00 -11.86
N THR A 144 -13.97 0.12 -11.19
CA THR A 144 -13.41 -1.10 -10.61
C THR A 144 -13.48 -2.26 -11.58
N THR A 145 -12.59 -3.23 -11.42
CA THR A 145 -12.62 -4.50 -12.14
C THR A 145 -12.82 -5.65 -11.17
N LYS A 146 -13.46 -6.73 -11.63
CA LYS A 146 -13.72 -7.92 -10.83
C LYS A 146 -12.42 -8.46 -10.24
N GLY A 147 -12.43 -8.70 -8.92
CA GLY A 147 -11.27 -9.16 -8.17
C GLY A 147 -10.31 -8.05 -7.71
N MET A 148 -10.50 -6.79 -8.13
CA MET A 148 -9.77 -5.63 -7.61
C MET A 148 -10.03 -5.47 -6.12
N LYS A 149 -9.02 -5.13 -5.31
CA LYS A 149 -9.24 -4.79 -3.90
C LYS A 149 -9.98 -3.46 -3.81
N ILE A 150 -11.10 -3.44 -3.10
CA ILE A 150 -11.98 -2.27 -3.01
C ILE A 150 -12.23 -1.79 -1.58
N ALA A 151 -12.10 -2.68 -0.58
CA ALA A 151 -12.21 -2.29 0.82
C ALA A 151 -11.34 -3.13 1.76
N ASP A 152 -11.18 -2.67 3.00
CA ASP A 152 -10.46 -3.34 4.08
C ASP A 152 -11.22 -3.16 5.41
N VAL A 153 -11.54 -4.26 6.09
CA VAL A 153 -12.24 -4.29 7.40
C VAL A 153 -11.27 -4.79 8.47
N ASP A 154 -10.99 -4.02 9.51
CA ASP A 154 -10.10 -4.45 10.58
C ASP A 154 -10.88 -5.21 11.67
N PRO A 155 -10.60 -6.52 11.89
CA PRO A 155 -11.37 -7.36 12.81
C PRO A 155 -11.25 -6.95 14.28
N ARG A 156 -10.27 -6.11 14.62
CA ARG A 156 -10.10 -5.60 15.98
C ARG A 156 -11.14 -4.55 16.35
N GLY A 157 -11.95 -4.07 15.40
CA GLY A 157 -13.11 -3.21 15.65
C GLY A 157 -12.75 -1.91 16.36
N LYS A 158 -13.49 -1.59 17.43
CA LYS A 158 -13.41 -0.30 18.16
C LYS A 158 -12.06 -0.04 18.85
N ASP A 159 -11.27 -1.08 19.10
CA ASP A 159 -9.94 -0.93 19.73
C ASP A 159 -8.89 -0.36 18.75
N VAL A 160 -9.27 -0.19 17.49
CA VAL A 160 -8.38 0.30 16.44
C VAL A 160 -8.54 1.78 16.25
N ASP A 161 -7.44 2.51 16.38
CA ASP A 161 -7.35 3.84 15.80
C ASP A 161 -7.26 3.72 14.26
N TYR A 162 -8.40 3.95 13.62
CA TYR A 162 -8.55 3.92 12.16
C TYR A 162 -7.97 5.18 11.51
N THR A 163 -7.84 6.28 12.26
CA THR A 163 -7.25 7.55 11.80
C THR A 163 -5.72 7.53 11.83
N ALA A 164 -5.13 6.69 12.67
CA ALA A 164 -3.70 6.48 12.70
C ALA A 164 -3.18 5.61 11.53
N ILE A 165 -1.99 5.97 11.04
CA ILE A 165 -1.23 5.12 10.12
C ILE A 165 -0.93 3.76 10.74
N SER A 166 -0.99 2.70 9.92
CA SER A 166 -0.74 1.34 10.38
C SER A 166 0.67 1.15 10.95
N ASP A 167 0.82 0.17 11.84
CA ASP A 167 2.10 -0.34 12.32
C ASP A 167 3.09 -0.61 11.18
N LYS A 168 2.61 -1.27 10.12
CA LYS A 168 3.39 -1.58 8.93
C LYS A 168 3.87 -0.31 8.22
N ALA A 169 2.96 0.64 7.99
CA ALA A 169 3.31 1.90 7.34
C ALA A 169 4.37 2.65 8.16
N ARG A 170 4.24 2.69 9.50
CA ARG A 170 5.26 3.28 10.38
C ARG A 170 6.62 2.62 10.23
N CYS A 171 6.69 1.29 10.28
CA CYS A 171 7.96 0.57 10.11
C CYS A 171 8.60 0.85 8.75
N VAL A 172 7.82 0.83 7.66
CA VAL A 172 8.32 1.12 6.31
C VAL A 172 8.79 2.56 6.19
N SER A 173 8.02 3.54 6.69
CA SER A 173 8.44 4.95 6.67
C SER A 173 9.69 5.21 7.50
N ARG A 174 9.88 4.50 8.63
CA ARG A 174 11.12 4.56 9.42
C ARG A 174 12.31 4.03 8.63
N GLY A 175 12.16 2.91 7.94
CA GLY A 175 13.21 2.38 7.05
C GLY A 175 13.59 3.34 5.92
N VAL A 176 12.60 4.03 5.33
CA VAL A 176 12.85 5.06 4.31
C VAL A 176 13.68 6.21 4.92
N LEU A 177 13.26 6.72 6.07
CA LEU A 177 13.99 7.79 6.75
C LEU A 177 15.42 7.35 7.12
N GLU A 178 15.58 6.14 7.63
CA GLU A 178 16.88 5.56 7.96
C GLU A 178 17.79 5.50 6.73
N ALA A 179 17.30 5.01 5.59
CA ALA A 179 18.06 4.93 4.34
C ALA A 179 18.53 6.32 3.87
N ILE A 180 17.64 7.32 3.94
CA ILE A 180 17.96 8.72 3.60
C ILE A 180 19.03 9.26 4.54
N MET A 181 18.86 9.10 5.85
CA MET A 181 19.80 9.58 6.85
C MET A 181 21.18 8.94 6.70
N ILE A 182 21.24 7.64 6.43
CA ILE A 182 22.52 6.95 6.18
C ILE A 182 23.17 7.48 4.90
N HIS A 183 22.40 7.76 3.84
CA HIS A 183 22.94 8.32 2.61
C HIS A 183 23.52 9.73 2.82
N LEU A 184 22.81 10.60 3.53
CA LEU A 184 23.23 11.98 3.80
C LEU A 184 24.46 12.10 4.71
N ASN A 185 24.74 11.07 5.51
CA ASN A 185 25.88 11.05 6.44
C ASN A 185 27.07 10.21 5.93
N ARG A 186 27.08 9.83 4.65
CA ARG A 186 28.21 9.18 3.99
C ARG A 186 29.04 10.20 3.22
#